data_AF-A0A840J734-F1
#
_entry.id   AF-A0A840J734-F1
#
_cell.length_a   1.000
_cell.length_b   1.000
_cell.length_c   1.000
_cell.angle_alpha   90.00
_cell.angle_beta   90.00
_cell.angle_gamma   90.00
#
_symmetry.space_group_name_H-M   'P 1'
#
loop_
_entity.id
_entity.type
_entity.pdbx_description
1 polymer ?
#
loop_
_entity_poly.entity_id
_entity_poly.type
_entity_poly.pdbx_seq_one_letter_code
_entity_poly.pdbx_strand_id
1 'polypeptide(L)'
;MGIRKLGYVGLNVTDVGAWTELLGRTLGIGVTRVSSAAGEVVLAELDEFKYRVALYSSTVDAPREVGWIVDSPRELDRLTGRLTEAGFTVAEATPDERELRGATRLRWFTDPVGYRVELAVGQAKAGTGVARPSGTTGLGHLVLASPKLAELRELYESVLEFELTDYRAPGLFFFRCNAAHHSIALANAETPSIHHLEFEHGSIDDVGRAYDRAKADGAPISISLGRHMNDKAISFYLRNPSGFHLEIGCGGIEVGPDWIPHDFGVSDGATTTPKPTRSPRRNRDQLRPAPERLPRHGHRRGERNRRRRRDPARGTRRARGGVRHRRSRRGAYGRADRRRAAGHRPQRNRRAGRPASTVCAPARTNPPTSVPNTDSWGSRRSSRWKVRPAASPATACARATFARRWSRTSWPTKPQCTG
;
A
#
# COMPACT_ATOMS: atom_id res chain seq x y z
N MET A 1 8.02 20.54 1.38
CA MET A 1 8.04 19.21 2.02
C MET A 1 9.39 18.55 1.75
N GLY A 2 9.95 17.79 2.70
CA GLY A 2 11.29 17.16 2.57
C GLY A 2 11.29 15.62 2.49
N ILE A 3 10.11 15.00 2.52
CA ILE A 3 9.90 13.55 2.38
C ILE A 3 9.54 13.27 0.92
N ARG A 4 10.18 12.28 0.28
CA ARG A 4 9.97 11.95 -1.15
C ARG A 4 8.97 10.83 -1.39
N LYS A 5 8.98 9.78 -0.56
CA LYS A 5 8.11 8.59 -0.75
C LYS A 5 8.14 7.66 0.46
N LEU A 6 7.16 6.77 0.52
CA LEU A 6 7.25 5.54 1.29
C LEU A 6 8.43 4.72 0.77
N GLY A 7 9.39 4.45 1.64
CA GLY A 7 10.64 3.76 1.33
C GLY A 7 10.52 2.26 1.54
N TYR A 8 10.06 1.84 2.72
CA TYR A 8 9.93 0.43 3.06
C TYR A 8 9.01 0.25 4.27
N VAL A 9 8.52 -0.97 4.45
CA VAL A 9 7.77 -1.38 5.65
C VAL A 9 8.41 -2.63 6.24
N GLY A 10 8.66 -2.62 7.54
CA GLY A 10 9.06 -3.79 8.32
C GLY A 10 7.87 -4.43 9.01
N LEU A 11 7.78 -5.75 8.95
CA LEU A 11 6.72 -6.54 9.58
C LEU A 11 7.35 -7.60 10.48
N ASN A 12 6.90 -7.67 11.73
CA ASN A 12 7.04 -8.86 12.55
C ASN A 12 5.99 -9.86 12.06
N VAL A 13 6.39 -11.09 11.73
CA VAL A 13 5.48 -12.10 11.16
C VAL A 13 5.63 -13.46 11.85
N THR A 14 4.51 -14.17 12.02
CA THR A 14 4.49 -15.51 12.63
C THR A 14 4.86 -16.62 11.65
N ASP A 15 4.57 -16.43 10.36
CA ASP A 15 4.89 -17.38 9.29
C ASP A 15 5.66 -16.71 8.15
N VAL A 16 6.98 -16.66 8.30
CA VAL A 16 7.91 -16.21 7.26
C VAL A 16 7.80 -17.09 6.00
N GLY A 17 7.48 -18.38 6.15
CA GLY A 17 7.35 -19.33 5.05
C GLY A 17 6.19 -18.96 4.12
N ALA A 18 4.98 -18.86 4.66
CA ALA A 18 3.78 -18.46 3.93
C ALA A 18 3.92 -17.08 3.27
N TRP A 19 4.60 -16.13 3.92
CA TRP A 19 4.92 -14.84 3.30
C TRP A 19 5.88 -14.99 2.11
N THR A 20 6.93 -15.82 2.23
CA THR A 20 7.86 -16.05 1.12
C THR A 20 7.19 -16.78 -0.06
N GLU A 21 6.21 -17.65 0.19
CA GLU A 21 5.39 -18.25 -0.87
C GLU A 21 4.50 -17.22 -1.57
N LEU A 22 3.75 -16.40 -0.80
CA LEU A 22 2.89 -15.36 -1.36
C LEU A 22 3.69 -14.38 -2.23
N LEU A 23 4.81 -13.88 -1.71
CA LEU A 23 5.66 -12.94 -2.44
C LEU A 23 6.31 -13.62 -3.66
N GLY A 24 7.02 -14.72 -3.44
CA GLY A 24 7.87 -15.35 -4.46
C GLY A 24 7.12 -16.18 -5.49
N ARG A 25 6.24 -17.10 -5.06
CA ARG A 25 5.49 -18.00 -5.96
C ARG A 25 4.28 -17.29 -6.57
N THR A 26 3.43 -16.71 -5.73
CA THR A 26 2.14 -16.18 -6.17
C THR A 26 2.28 -14.83 -6.87
N LEU A 27 2.95 -13.86 -6.23
CA LEU A 27 3.10 -12.51 -6.80
C LEU A 27 4.30 -12.40 -7.75
N GLY A 28 5.25 -13.33 -7.70
CA GLY A 28 6.43 -13.34 -8.56
C GLY A 28 7.51 -12.32 -8.17
N ILE A 29 7.47 -11.83 -6.93
CA ILE A 29 8.36 -10.80 -6.37
C ILE A 29 9.73 -11.41 -6.01
N GLY A 30 10.80 -10.62 -6.11
CA GLY A 30 12.14 -11.05 -5.67
C GLY A 30 12.19 -11.19 -4.16
N VAL A 31 12.78 -12.27 -3.65
CA VAL A 31 12.89 -12.52 -2.20
C VAL A 31 14.31 -12.95 -1.86
N THR A 32 14.99 -12.18 -1.02
CA THR A 32 16.33 -12.47 -0.50
C THR A 32 16.33 -12.64 1.02
N ARG A 33 17.39 -13.24 1.55
CA ARG A 33 17.60 -13.48 2.98
C ARG A 33 18.92 -12.86 3.40
N VAL A 34 18.91 -12.13 4.50
CA VAL A 34 20.09 -11.47 5.06
C VAL A 34 20.18 -11.74 6.56
N SER A 35 21.41 -11.90 7.06
CA SER A 35 21.67 -11.92 8.50
C SER A 35 21.71 -10.50 9.05
N SER A 36 21.12 -10.29 10.22
CA SER A 36 21.13 -9.01 10.94
C SER A 36 21.31 -9.24 12.45
N ALA A 37 21.49 -8.16 13.22
CA ALA A 37 21.45 -8.22 14.68
C ALA A 37 20.11 -8.75 15.25
N ALA A 38 19.03 -8.71 14.48
CA ALA A 38 17.72 -9.27 14.83
C ALA A 38 17.53 -10.73 14.35
N GLY A 39 18.56 -11.38 13.83
CA GLY A 39 18.49 -12.71 13.20
C GLY A 39 18.36 -12.65 11.68
N GLU A 40 17.88 -13.73 11.05
CA GLU A 40 17.55 -13.74 9.62
C GLU A 40 16.36 -12.81 9.34
N VAL A 41 16.51 -11.96 8.34
CA VAL A 41 15.47 -11.07 7.81
C VAL A 41 15.24 -11.45 6.36
N VAL A 42 13.97 -11.64 5.98
CA VAL A 42 13.58 -11.81 4.59
C VAL A 42 13.26 -10.45 3.98
N LEU A 43 13.81 -10.18 2.80
CA LEU A 43 13.69 -8.93 2.08
C LEU A 43 12.93 -9.14 0.77
N ALA A 44 11.92 -8.31 0.50
CA ALA A 44 11.12 -8.33 -0.71
C ALA A 44 11.57 -7.22 -1.69
N GLU A 45 12.04 -7.62 -2.86
CA GLU A 45 12.60 -6.78 -3.92
C GLU A 45 11.50 -6.45 -4.93
N LEU A 46 10.86 -5.28 -4.77
CA LEU A 46 9.74 -4.82 -5.61
C LEU A 46 10.19 -3.86 -6.72
N ASP A 47 11.36 -3.24 -6.58
CA ASP A 47 11.93 -2.32 -7.57
C ASP A 47 13.47 -2.40 -7.57
N GLU A 48 14.15 -1.39 -8.12
CA GLU A 48 15.62 -1.37 -8.18
C GLU A 48 16.34 -1.23 -6.82
N PHE A 49 15.60 -1.01 -5.72
CA PHE A 49 16.18 -0.77 -4.40
C PHE A 49 16.33 -2.06 -3.59
N LYS A 50 17.21 -2.04 -2.56
CA LYS A 50 17.61 -3.22 -1.76
C LYS A 50 16.42 -4.06 -1.29
N TYR A 51 15.30 -3.42 -0.93
CA TYR A 51 13.99 -4.02 -0.70
C TYR A 51 12.90 -2.95 -0.53
N ARG A 52 11.64 -3.40 -0.43
CA ARG A 52 10.48 -2.60 0.01
C ARG A 52 9.72 -3.17 1.20
N VAL A 53 9.71 -4.50 1.39
CA VAL A 53 9.18 -5.12 2.62
C VAL A 53 10.26 -5.95 3.29
N ALA A 54 10.44 -5.77 4.60
CA ALA A 54 11.29 -6.62 5.43
C ALA A 54 10.42 -7.45 6.39
N LEU A 55 10.66 -8.75 6.46
CA LEU A 55 9.94 -9.69 7.31
C LEU A 55 10.90 -10.22 8.38
N TYR A 56 10.50 -10.04 9.64
CA TYR A 56 11.23 -10.47 10.81
C TYR A 56 10.44 -11.58 11.50
N SER A 57 11.09 -12.72 11.77
CA SER A 57 10.46 -13.82 12.50
C SER A 57 10.04 -13.37 13.91
N SER A 58 8.81 -13.67 14.29
CA SER A 58 8.18 -13.22 15.54
C SER A 58 7.16 -14.24 16.03
N THR A 59 6.83 -14.22 17.32
CA THR A 59 5.70 -14.99 17.87
C THR A 59 4.35 -14.28 17.71
N VAL A 60 4.36 -13.02 17.25
CA VAL A 60 3.17 -12.19 17.02
C VAL A 60 3.32 -11.39 15.73
N ASP A 61 2.29 -11.41 14.89
CA ASP A 61 2.18 -10.55 13.70
C ASP A 61 1.95 -9.10 14.12
N ALA A 62 2.82 -8.18 13.69
CA ALA A 62 2.69 -6.76 13.99
C ALA A 62 3.46 -5.87 13.00
N PRO A 63 3.01 -4.62 12.77
CA PRO A 63 3.85 -3.59 12.17
C PRO A 63 5.11 -3.40 13.00
N ARG A 64 6.27 -3.35 12.35
CA ARG A 64 7.57 -3.19 13.03
C ARG A 64 8.16 -1.81 12.78
N GLU A 65 8.28 -1.41 11.51
CA GLU A 65 8.70 -0.06 11.14
C GLU A 65 8.02 0.44 9.86
N VAL A 66 7.83 1.76 9.73
CA VAL A 66 7.43 2.44 8.49
C VAL A 66 8.52 3.44 8.12
N GLY A 67 9.22 3.20 7.01
CA GLY A 67 10.34 4.01 6.57
C GLY A 67 10.00 4.99 5.46
N TRP A 68 10.26 6.27 5.70
CA TRP A 68 10.10 7.37 4.75
C TRP A 68 11.45 7.83 4.23
N ILE A 69 11.55 8.05 2.92
CA ILE A 69 12.77 8.53 2.28
C ILE A 69 12.78 10.06 2.31
N VAL A 70 13.81 10.63 2.93
CA VAL A 70 14.02 12.07 3.07
C VAL A 70 15.03 12.57 2.03
N ASP A 71 14.79 13.76 1.50
CA ASP A 71 15.56 14.38 0.40
C ASP A 71 17.06 14.48 0.67
N SER A 72 17.44 14.88 1.88
CA SER A 72 18.81 15.24 2.22
C SER A 72 19.05 15.17 3.73
N PRO A 73 20.33 15.16 4.17
CA PRO A 73 20.67 15.29 5.59
C PRO A 73 20.07 16.56 6.23
N ARG A 74 20.03 17.68 5.49
CA ARG A 74 19.46 18.95 5.96
C ARG A 74 17.96 18.84 6.23
N GLU A 75 17.21 18.16 5.36
CA GLU A 75 15.78 17.93 5.58
C GLU A 75 15.54 16.94 6.73
N LEU A 76 16.42 15.95 6.91
CA LEU A 76 16.37 15.07 8.08
C LEU A 76 16.58 15.86 9.38
N ASP A 77 17.55 16.77 9.43
CA ASP A 77 17.78 17.67 10.56
C ASP A 77 16.57 18.60 10.81
N ARG A 78 15.99 19.20 9.76
CA ARG A 78 14.81 20.07 9.87
C ARG A 78 13.58 19.32 10.42
N LEU A 79 13.29 18.13 9.89
CA LEU A 79 12.18 17.28 10.36
C LEU A 79 12.42 16.78 11.79
N THR A 80 13.67 16.50 12.16
CA THR A 80 14.04 16.15 13.55
C THR A 80 13.76 17.29 14.51
N GLY A 81 14.05 18.54 14.13
CA GLY A 81 13.70 19.74 14.89
C GLY A 81 12.19 19.83 15.14
N ARG A 82 11.38 19.76 14.08
CA ARG A 82 9.90 19.79 14.17
C ARG A 82 9.33 18.68 15.07
N LEU A 83 9.84 17.45 14.93
CA LEU A 83 9.45 16.32 15.77
C LEU A 83 9.77 16.59 17.25
N THR A 84 10.94 17.15 17.53
CA THR A 84 11.37 17.48 18.90
C THR A 84 10.54 18.63 19.48
N GLU A 85 10.23 19.67 18.68
CA GLU A 85 9.33 20.77 19.07
C GLU A 85 7.89 20.29 19.35
N ALA A 86 7.42 19.30 18.59
CA ALA A 86 6.15 18.60 18.82
C ALA A 86 6.20 17.59 20.00
N GLY A 87 7.34 17.43 20.67
CA GLY A 87 7.50 16.59 21.86
C GLY A 87 7.87 15.12 21.61
N PHE A 88 8.16 14.72 20.37
CA PHE A 88 8.64 13.38 20.07
C PHE A 88 10.13 13.23 20.45
N THR A 89 10.48 12.10 21.07
CA THR A 89 11.89 11.72 21.24
C THR A 89 12.36 11.05 19.95
N VAL A 90 13.36 11.65 19.30
CA VAL A 90 13.97 11.13 18.06
C VAL A 90 15.33 10.51 18.39
N ALA A 91 15.55 9.28 17.94
CA ALA A 91 16.79 8.54 18.11
C ALA A 91 17.56 8.43 16.77
N GLU A 92 18.88 8.46 16.84
CA GLU A 92 19.76 8.06 15.73
C GLU A 92 19.78 6.53 15.63
N ALA A 93 19.86 6.02 14.41
CA ALA A 93 19.94 4.59 14.15
C ALA A 93 21.35 4.03 14.36
N THR A 94 21.41 2.76 14.77
CA THR A 94 22.68 2.02 14.87
C THR A 94 23.32 1.82 13.49
N PRO A 95 24.63 1.51 13.41
CA PRO A 95 25.26 1.13 12.15
C PRO A 95 24.56 -0.05 11.46
N ASP A 96 24.16 -1.08 12.23
CA ASP A 96 23.50 -2.28 11.72
C ASP A 96 22.10 -2.00 11.16
N GLU A 97 21.33 -1.13 11.83
CA GLU A 97 20.03 -0.67 11.31
C GLU A 97 20.20 0.06 9.98
N ARG A 98 21.16 1.00 9.90
CA ARG A 98 21.45 1.75 8.67
C ARG A 98 21.90 0.85 7.52
N GLU A 99 22.82 -0.08 7.78
CA GLU A 99 23.25 -1.06 6.78
C GLU A 99 22.07 -1.93 6.32
N LEU A 100 21.26 -2.46 7.24
CA LEU A 100 20.08 -3.25 6.88
C LEU A 100 19.13 -2.46 5.96
N ARG A 101 18.81 -1.21 6.27
CA ARG A 101 18.01 -0.32 5.39
C ARG A 101 18.71 0.08 4.09
N GLY A 102 20.04 -0.03 4.02
CA GLY A 102 20.84 0.59 2.97
C GLY A 102 20.81 2.12 3.01
N ALA A 103 20.64 2.72 4.19
CA ALA A 103 20.50 4.16 4.39
C ALA A 103 21.82 4.79 4.88
N THR A 104 22.15 5.98 4.36
CA THR A 104 23.39 6.70 4.77
C THR A 104 23.23 7.34 6.15
N ARG A 105 22.04 7.88 6.42
CA ARG A 105 21.58 8.39 7.71
C ARG A 105 20.17 7.88 7.96
N LEU A 106 19.85 7.58 9.20
CA LEU A 106 18.50 7.21 9.60
C LEU A 106 18.26 7.68 11.03
N ARG A 107 17.14 8.36 11.22
CA ARG A 107 16.58 8.63 12.53
C ARG A 107 15.21 8.00 12.65
N TRP A 108 14.77 7.74 13.87
CA TRP A 108 13.46 7.16 14.10
C TRP A 108 12.83 7.69 15.38
N PHE A 109 11.52 7.60 15.44
CA PHE A 109 10.72 7.94 16.61
C PHE A 109 9.53 6.97 16.70
N THR A 110 8.78 7.04 17.80
CA THR A 110 7.56 6.25 17.98
C THR A 110 6.34 7.16 17.77
N ASP A 111 5.42 6.73 16.92
CA ASP A 111 4.19 7.46 16.63
C ASP A 111 3.16 7.39 17.79
N PRO A 112 2.04 8.14 17.73
CA PRO A 112 1.00 8.09 18.76
C PRO A 112 0.40 6.71 19.05
N VAL A 113 0.48 5.73 18.14
CA VAL A 113 -0.08 4.38 18.33
C VAL A 113 0.95 3.34 18.77
N GLY A 114 2.23 3.70 18.81
CA GLY A 114 3.32 2.83 19.25
C GLY A 114 4.14 2.22 18.11
N TYR A 115 3.91 2.61 16.85
CA TYR A 115 4.71 2.13 15.72
C TYR A 115 5.99 2.96 15.55
N ARG A 116 7.07 2.31 15.15
CA ARG A 116 8.33 2.97 14.81
C ARG A 116 8.23 3.60 13.42
N VAL A 117 8.45 4.90 13.34
CA VAL A 117 8.54 5.65 12.08
C VAL A 117 9.99 6.03 11.86
N GLU A 118 10.53 5.66 10.70
CA GLU A 118 11.92 5.91 10.31
C GLU A 118 12.00 6.99 9.22
N LEU A 119 12.94 7.91 9.37
CA LEU A 119 13.29 8.94 8.40
C LEU A 119 14.70 8.64 7.87
N ALA A 120 14.80 8.17 6.63
CA ALA A 120 16.03 7.64 6.05
C ALA A 120 16.53 8.49 4.86
N VAL A 121 17.84 8.74 4.80
CA VAL A 121 18.48 9.49 3.69
C VAL A 121 19.36 8.55 2.87
N GLY A 122 19.10 8.51 1.57
CA GLY A 122 19.74 7.58 0.64
C GLY A 122 19.17 6.16 0.78
N GLN A 123 19.31 5.37 -0.29
CA GLN A 123 18.88 3.97 -0.35
C GLN A 123 19.86 3.19 -1.22
N ALA A 124 20.32 2.04 -0.74
CA ALA A 124 21.08 1.11 -1.55
C ALA A 124 20.19 0.52 -2.66
N LYS A 125 20.76 0.35 -3.86
CA LYS A 125 20.14 -0.45 -4.91
C LYS A 125 20.37 -1.93 -4.64
N ALA A 126 19.43 -2.78 -5.08
CA ALA A 126 19.67 -4.21 -5.08
C ALA A 126 20.86 -4.53 -6.01
N GLY A 127 21.69 -5.50 -5.63
CA GLY A 127 22.66 -6.08 -6.58
C GLY A 127 21.88 -6.68 -7.75
N THR A 128 22.43 -6.62 -8.97
CA THR A 128 21.71 -6.98 -10.21
C THR A 128 21.00 -8.33 -10.13
N GLY A 129 19.69 -8.30 -9.87
CA GLY A 129 18.85 -9.49 -9.70
C GLY A 129 18.42 -10.11 -11.02
N VAL A 130 18.01 -11.38 -10.97
CA VAL A 130 17.35 -12.06 -12.10
C VAL A 130 16.02 -11.36 -12.35
N ALA A 131 15.76 -10.93 -13.60
CA ALA A 131 14.51 -10.30 -13.99
C ALA A 131 13.30 -11.18 -13.59
N ARG A 132 12.35 -10.59 -12.84
CA ARG A 132 11.17 -11.28 -12.32
C ARG A 132 9.89 -10.81 -13.02
N PRO A 133 8.89 -11.70 -13.22
CA PRO A 133 7.66 -11.41 -13.96
C PRO A 133 6.57 -10.73 -13.11
N SER A 134 6.96 -10.03 -12.03
CA SER A 134 6.01 -9.36 -11.13
C SER A 134 5.33 -8.18 -11.83
N GLY A 135 6.14 -7.31 -12.46
CA GLY A 135 5.67 -6.04 -13.05
C GLY A 135 5.49 -4.92 -12.03
N THR A 136 5.91 -5.13 -10.77
CA THR A 136 5.87 -4.10 -9.72
C THR A 136 6.95 -3.04 -9.91
N THR A 137 6.66 -1.83 -9.45
CA THR A 137 7.50 -0.62 -9.56
C THR A 137 7.84 0.00 -8.20
N GLY A 138 7.36 -0.57 -7.09
CA GLY A 138 7.64 -0.12 -5.73
C GLY A 138 6.47 -0.33 -4.76
N LEU A 139 6.38 0.55 -3.75
CA LEU A 139 5.19 0.71 -2.90
C LEU A 139 4.48 2.00 -3.32
N GLY A 140 3.15 1.97 -3.49
CA GLY A 140 2.33 3.18 -3.60
C GLY A 140 2.09 3.78 -2.22
N HIS A 141 1.27 3.12 -1.40
CA HIS A 141 0.81 3.65 -0.12
C HIS A 141 0.65 2.62 1.01
N LEU A 142 0.59 3.15 2.23
CA LEU A 142 0.21 2.44 3.46
C LEU A 142 -1.10 3.01 4.01
N VAL A 143 -2.03 2.17 4.46
CA VAL A 143 -3.23 2.63 5.18
C VAL A 143 -3.22 2.14 6.62
N LEU A 144 -3.17 3.08 7.55
CA LEU A 144 -3.23 2.82 8.99
C LEU A 144 -4.64 3.08 9.51
N ALA A 145 -5.16 2.18 10.34
CA ALA A 145 -6.43 2.34 11.02
C ALA A 145 -6.22 2.40 12.54
N SER A 146 -6.83 3.34 13.24
CA SER A 146 -6.55 3.60 14.66
C SER A 146 -7.67 4.37 15.37
N PRO A 147 -7.83 4.22 16.71
CA PRO A 147 -8.66 5.11 17.51
C PRO A 147 -8.04 6.50 17.74
N LYS A 148 -6.72 6.65 17.51
CA LYS A 148 -5.96 7.90 17.65
C LYS A 148 -5.83 8.65 16.32
N LEU A 149 -6.93 8.77 15.59
CA LEU A 149 -6.92 9.35 14.25
C LEU A 149 -6.51 10.83 14.26
N ALA A 150 -6.92 11.59 15.29
CA ALA A 150 -6.58 13.01 15.40
C ALA A 150 -5.08 13.21 15.65
N GLU A 151 -4.46 12.42 16.52
CA GLU A 151 -3.04 12.49 16.83
C GLU A 151 -2.16 12.00 15.68
N LEU A 152 -2.60 10.99 14.94
CA LEU A 152 -1.94 10.57 13.70
C LEU A 152 -2.04 11.65 12.62
N ARG A 153 -3.19 12.32 12.47
CA ARG A 153 -3.31 13.46 11.55
C ARG A 153 -2.36 14.58 11.93
N GLU A 154 -2.31 14.99 13.20
CA GLU A 154 -1.37 16.02 13.66
C GLU A 154 0.09 15.63 13.35
N LEU A 155 0.47 14.36 13.55
CA LEU A 155 1.80 13.89 13.15
C LEU A 155 2.05 14.00 11.63
N TYR A 156 1.19 13.42 10.80
CA TYR A 156 1.47 13.32 9.36
C TYR A 156 1.24 14.66 8.63
N GLU A 157 0.15 15.36 8.93
CA GLU A 157 -0.26 16.63 8.32
C GLU A 157 0.57 17.80 8.88
N SER A 158 0.53 18.01 10.20
CA SER A 158 1.13 19.20 10.83
C SER A 158 2.62 19.05 11.10
N VAL A 159 3.11 17.91 11.56
CA VAL A 159 4.53 17.74 11.95
C VAL A 159 5.42 17.30 10.77
N LEU A 160 5.01 16.27 10.02
CA LEU A 160 5.75 15.72 8.87
C LEU A 160 5.44 16.41 7.53
N GLU A 161 4.50 17.36 7.50
CA GLU A 161 4.14 18.18 6.34
C GLU A 161 3.55 17.41 5.14
N PHE A 162 2.91 16.26 5.36
CA PHE A 162 2.16 15.62 4.28
C PHE A 162 0.93 16.48 3.95
N GLU A 163 0.64 16.60 2.65
CA GLU A 163 -0.48 17.40 2.18
C GLU A 163 -1.73 16.51 2.06
N LEU A 164 -2.84 16.94 2.66
CA LEU A 164 -4.14 16.29 2.46
C LEU A 164 -4.52 16.34 0.98
N THR A 165 -4.95 15.22 0.42
CA THR A 165 -5.44 15.13 -0.95
C THR A 165 -6.92 14.90 -1.01
N ASP A 166 -7.45 13.92 -0.27
CA ASP A 166 -8.87 13.62 -0.23
C ASP A 166 -9.27 13.08 1.14
N TYR A 167 -10.57 13.04 1.40
CA TYR A 167 -11.10 12.46 2.62
C TYR A 167 -12.49 11.89 2.42
N ARG A 168 -12.96 11.13 3.41
CA ARG A 168 -14.35 10.72 3.55
C ARG A 168 -14.75 10.89 5.00
N ALA A 169 -15.54 11.92 5.28
CA ALA A 169 -15.88 12.30 6.63
C ALA A 169 -16.75 11.22 7.32
N PRO A 170 -16.61 11.04 8.65
CA PRO A 170 -15.66 11.70 9.55
C PRO A 170 -14.32 10.94 9.72
N GLY A 171 -14.08 9.85 8.98
CA GLY A 171 -13.21 8.77 9.47
C GLY A 171 -12.12 8.25 8.55
N LEU A 172 -11.87 8.87 7.39
CA LEU A 172 -10.82 8.45 6.46
C LEU A 172 -10.19 9.66 5.76
N PHE A 173 -8.86 9.76 5.76
CA PHE A 173 -8.11 10.90 5.22
C PHE A 173 -6.88 10.40 4.43
N PHE A 174 -6.65 10.96 3.25
CA PHE A 174 -5.59 10.58 2.31
C PHE A 174 -4.55 11.68 2.22
N PHE A 175 -3.27 11.32 2.30
CA PHE A 175 -2.17 12.27 2.40
C PHE A 175 -1.03 11.92 1.44
N ARG A 176 -0.53 12.91 0.69
CA ARG A 176 0.61 12.76 -0.23
C ARG A 176 1.90 13.31 0.36
N CYS A 177 3.01 12.68 -0.02
CA CYS A 177 4.35 13.28 0.12
C CYS A 177 5.07 13.55 -1.22
N ASN A 178 4.42 13.26 -2.34
CA ASN A 178 4.94 13.49 -3.69
C ASN A 178 3.77 13.74 -4.65
N ALA A 179 3.95 13.55 -5.96
CA ALA A 179 2.90 13.75 -6.94
C ALA A 179 1.77 12.72 -6.86
N ALA A 180 1.96 11.52 -6.32
CA ALA A 180 0.90 10.53 -6.21
C ALA A 180 -0.25 11.02 -5.34
N HIS A 181 -1.49 10.66 -5.67
CA HIS A 181 -2.68 11.01 -4.90
C HIS A 181 -2.53 10.74 -3.40
N HIS A 182 -1.84 9.67 -2.98
CA HIS A 182 -1.43 9.52 -1.60
C HIS A 182 -0.21 8.62 -1.47
N SER A 183 0.45 8.71 -0.31
CA SER A 183 1.46 7.73 0.14
C SER A 183 1.12 7.17 1.53
N ILE A 184 0.23 7.83 2.27
CA ILE A 184 -0.44 7.27 3.45
C ILE A 184 -1.92 7.64 3.46
N ALA A 185 -2.77 6.76 3.96
CA ALA A 185 -4.11 7.13 4.43
C ALA A 185 -4.32 6.73 5.89
N LEU A 186 -5.11 7.53 6.60
CA LEU A 186 -5.41 7.37 8.02
C LEU A 186 -6.92 7.15 8.20
N ALA A 187 -7.28 6.03 8.82
CA ALA A 187 -8.66 5.60 9.05
C ALA A 187 -8.98 5.48 10.55
N ASN A 188 -10.25 5.68 10.92
CA ASN A 188 -10.73 5.42 12.27
C ASN A 188 -11.01 3.92 12.49
N ALA A 189 -10.50 3.35 13.58
CA ALA A 189 -10.79 1.97 14.00
C ALA A 189 -10.77 1.83 15.53
N GLU A 190 -11.26 0.71 16.07
CA GLU A 190 -11.21 0.45 17.53
C GLU A 190 -9.79 0.14 18.02
N THR A 191 -8.94 -0.44 17.17
CA THR A 191 -7.56 -0.84 17.49
C THR A 191 -6.57 -0.41 16.41
N PRO A 192 -5.36 0.02 16.77
CA PRO A 192 -4.27 0.25 15.81
C PRO A 192 -4.02 -0.99 14.93
N SER A 193 -3.99 -0.78 13.61
CA SER A 193 -3.72 -1.83 12.62
C SER A 193 -3.26 -1.24 11.29
N ILE A 194 -2.60 -2.06 10.46
CA ILE A 194 -2.51 -1.80 9.02
C ILE A 194 -3.82 -2.32 8.40
N HIS A 195 -4.53 -1.47 7.66
CA HIS A 195 -5.65 -1.90 6.83
C HIS A 195 -5.12 -2.58 5.57
N HIS A 196 -4.27 -1.86 4.81
CA HIS A 196 -3.52 -2.41 3.69
C HIS A 196 -2.15 -1.76 3.48
N LEU A 197 -1.28 -2.50 2.81
CA LEU A 197 -0.09 -2.02 2.12
C LEU A 197 -0.31 -2.24 0.62
N GLU A 198 0.11 -1.30 -0.22
CA GLU A 198 -0.03 -1.37 -1.67
C GLU A 198 1.32 -1.63 -2.35
N PHE A 199 1.30 -2.52 -3.35
CA PHE A 199 2.41 -2.81 -4.26
C PHE A 199 2.08 -2.33 -5.68
N GLU A 200 2.58 -1.15 -6.06
CA GLU A 200 2.31 -0.53 -7.36
C GLU A 200 2.89 -1.38 -8.50
N HIS A 201 2.13 -1.51 -9.59
CA HIS A 201 2.51 -2.20 -10.81
C HIS A 201 2.49 -1.26 -12.02
N GLY A 202 3.39 -1.48 -12.97
CA GLY A 202 3.58 -0.59 -14.11
C GLY A 202 2.43 -0.54 -15.12
N SER A 203 1.49 -1.49 -15.07
CA SER A 203 0.34 -1.53 -15.98
C SER A 203 -0.83 -2.37 -15.46
N ILE A 204 -2.02 -2.12 -16.02
CA ILE A 204 -3.22 -2.96 -15.78
C ILE A 204 -2.99 -4.43 -16.19
N ASP A 205 -2.13 -4.68 -17.18
CA ASP A 205 -1.79 -6.03 -17.62
C ASP A 205 -0.92 -6.75 -16.57
N ASP A 206 -0.08 -6.03 -15.84
CA ASP A 206 0.70 -6.57 -14.72
C ASP A 206 -0.19 -6.89 -13.52
N VAL A 207 -1.13 -5.99 -13.18
CA VAL A 207 -2.17 -6.25 -12.17
C VAL A 207 -3.02 -7.46 -12.56
N GLY A 208 -3.44 -7.57 -13.82
CA GLY A 208 -4.17 -8.72 -14.36
C GLY A 208 -3.39 -10.03 -14.25
N ARG A 209 -2.09 -10.02 -14.63
CA ARG A 209 -1.20 -11.18 -14.44
C ARG A 209 -1.05 -11.57 -12.97
N ALA A 210 -0.91 -10.61 -12.06
CA ALA A 210 -0.85 -10.88 -10.62
C ALA A 210 -2.17 -11.45 -10.08
N TYR A 211 -3.31 -10.96 -10.56
CA TYR A 211 -4.65 -11.44 -10.21
C TYR A 211 -4.89 -12.89 -10.67
N ASP A 212 -4.48 -13.23 -11.90
CA ASP A 212 -4.61 -14.59 -12.42
C ASP A 212 -3.68 -15.57 -11.68
N ARG A 213 -2.45 -15.18 -11.35
CA ARG A 213 -1.56 -15.98 -10.47
C ARG A 213 -2.16 -16.17 -9.08
N ALA A 214 -2.68 -15.10 -8.48
CA ALA A 214 -3.35 -15.17 -7.17
C ALA A 214 -4.54 -16.14 -7.18
N LYS A 215 -5.34 -16.15 -8.25
CA LYS A 215 -6.42 -17.14 -8.43
C LYS A 215 -5.91 -18.57 -8.61
N ALA A 216 -4.88 -18.77 -9.44
CA ALA A 216 -4.33 -20.08 -9.73
C ALA A 216 -3.72 -20.75 -8.47
N ASP A 217 -3.04 -19.97 -7.64
CA ASP A 217 -2.47 -20.40 -6.36
C ASP A 217 -3.52 -20.51 -5.23
N GLY A 218 -4.78 -20.15 -5.48
CA GLY A 218 -5.85 -20.18 -4.47
C GLY A 218 -5.71 -19.11 -3.38
N ALA A 219 -4.98 -18.02 -3.63
CA ALA A 219 -4.80 -16.94 -2.68
C ALA A 219 -6.15 -16.25 -2.35
N PRO A 220 -6.39 -15.89 -1.08
CA PRO A 220 -7.67 -15.36 -0.62
C PRO A 220 -7.91 -13.93 -1.09
N ILE A 221 -8.43 -13.77 -2.32
CA ILE A 221 -8.91 -12.48 -2.84
C ILE A 221 -10.06 -11.99 -1.98
N SER A 222 -9.84 -10.85 -1.34
CA SER A 222 -10.70 -10.23 -0.33
C SER A 222 -11.55 -9.09 -0.89
N ILE A 223 -11.05 -8.39 -1.92
CA ILE A 223 -11.78 -7.41 -2.72
C ILE A 223 -11.38 -7.68 -4.18
N SER A 224 -12.36 -7.87 -5.05
CA SER A 224 -12.14 -8.15 -6.47
C SER A 224 -11.64 -6.92 -7.23
N LEU A 225 -10.96 -7.16 -8.36
CA LEU A 225 -10.48 -6.11 -9.27
C LEU A 225 -11.56 -5.04 -9.55
N GLY A 226 -11.22 -3.78 -9.30
CA GLY A 226 -12.09 -2.63 -9.50
C GLY A 226 -11.29 -1.35 -9.72
N ARG A 227 -11.99 -0.22 -9.90
CA ARG A 227 -11.40 1.11 -9.96
C ARG A 227 -11.88 1.95 -8.78
N HIS A 228 -10.95 2.62 -8.11
CA HIS A 228 -11.22 3.52 -7.00
C HIS A 228 -11.95 4.80 -7.43
N MET A 229 -12.70 5.39 -6.49
CA MET A 229 -13.50 6.59 -6.74
C MET A 229 -12.71 7.90 -6.55
N ASN A 230 -11.76 7.92 -5.61
CA ASN A 230 -10.84 9.02 -5.32
C ASN A 230 -9.67 9.04 -6.32
N ASP A 231 -8.64 8.22 -6.08
CA ASP A 231 -7.37 8.19 -6.81
C ASP A 231 -7.44 7.60 -8.24
N LYS A 232 -8.58 7.01 -8.63
CA LYS A 232 -8.82 6.31 -9.91
C LYS A 232 -7.92 5.10 -10.21
N ALA A 233 -7.12 4.65 -9.23
CA ALA A 233 -6.30 3.45 -9.34
C ALA A 233 -7.15 2.23 -9.67
N ILE A 234 -6.56 1.29 -10.40
CA ILE A 234 -7.15 -0.02 -10.68
C ILE A 234 -6.43 -1.05 -9.81
N SER A 235 -7.14 -1.69 -8.88
CA SER A 235 -6.52 -2.62 -7.95
C SER A 235 -7.44 -3.77 -7.55
N PHE A 236 -6.82 -4.81 -6.98
CA PHE A 236 -7.50 -5.86 -6.23
C PHE A 236 -6.75 -6.11 -4.91
N TYR A 237 -7.41 -6.76 -3.95
CA TYR A 237 -6.85 -6.98 -2.61
C TYR A 237 -6.90 -8.45 -2.24
N LEU A 238 -5.79 -8.99 -1.75
CA LEU A 238 -5.72 -10.33 -1.13
C LEU A 238 -5.50 -10.24 0.39
N ARG A 239 -5.91 -11.25 1.16
CA ARG A 239 -5.48 -11.42 2.55
C ARG A 239 -4.06 -11.99 2.57
N ASN A 240 -3.12 -11.31 3.22
CA ASN A 240 -1.77 -11.84 3.44
C ASN A 240 -1.74 -12.80 4.66
N PRO A 241 -0.64 -13.54 4.91
CA PRO A 241 -0.56 -14.50 6.02
C PRO A 241 -0.79 -13.88 7.40
N SER A 242 -0.36 -12.63 7.61
CA SER A 242 -0.59 -11.86 8.83
C SER A 242 -2.01 -11.25 8.91
N GLY A 243 -2.90 -11.59 7.97
CA GLY A 243 -4.33 -11.33 8.05
C GLY A 243 -4.81 -9.93 7.65
N PHE A 244 -3.93 -8.97 7.37
CA PHE A 244 -4.34 -7.68 6.78
C PHE A 244 -4.46 -7.79 5.25
N HIS A 245 -4.90 -6.72 4.58
CA HIS A 245 -5.03 -6.73 3.12
C HIS A 245 -3.69 -6.35 2.47
N LEU A 246 -3.35 -6.99 1.36
CA LEU A 246 -2.31 -6.54 0.44
C LEU A 246 -2.99 -6.10 -0.84
N GLU A 247 -2.83 -4.83 -1.19
CA GLU A 247 -3.36 -4.24 -2.41
C GLU A 247 -2.34 -4.39 -3.54
N ILE A 248 -2.83 -4.80 -4.71
CA ILE A 248 -2.06 -4.93 -5.94
C ILE A 248 -2.71 -3.97 -6.95
N GLY A 249 -2.10 -2.80 -7.15
CA GLY A 249 -2.69 -1.70 -7.89
C GLY A 249 -1.83 -1.20 -9.06
N CYS A 250 -2.44 -0.38 -9.90
CA CYS A 250 -1.74 0.47 -10.85
C CYS A 250 -2.53 1.74 -11.17
N GLY A 251 -1.82 2.79 -11.57
CA GLY A 251 -2.40 3.91 -12.32
C GLY A 251 -3.33 4.80 -11.50
N GLY A 252 -3.00 5.01 -10.22
CA GLY A 252 -3.53 6.13 -9.46
C GLY A 252 -3.11 7.48 -10.10
N ILE A 253 -3.94 8.50 -9.94
CA ILE A 253 -3.66 9.83 -10.49
C ILE A 253 -2.49 10.51 -9.76
N GLU A 254 -1.74 11.31 -10.51
CA GLU A 254 -0.88 12.34 -9.94
C GLU A 254 -1.72 13.61 -9.68
N VAL A 255 -1.41 14.32 -8.60
CA VAL A 255 -2.10 15.52 -8.15
C VAL A 255 -1.10 16.66 -7.94
N GLY A 256 -1.48 17.86 -8.38
CA GLY A 256 -0.63 19.04 -8.35
C GLY A 256 -0.71 19.85 -7.03
N PRO A 257 0.03 20.97 -6.95
CA PRO A 257 -0.10 21.94 -5.86
C PRO A 257 -1.42 22.73 -5.90
N ASP A 258 -2.16 22.63 -7.01
CA ASP A 258 -3.48 23.22 -7.27
C ASP A 258 -4.64 22.26 -6.90
N TRP A 259 -4.34 21.04 -6.43
CA TRP A 259 -5.36 20.09 -5.98
C TRP A 259 -6.14 20.62 -4.76
N ILE A 260 -7.47 20.59 -4.85
CA ILE A 260 -8.37 21.03 -3.77
C ILE A 260 -9.01 19.78 -3.13
N PRO A 261 -8.73 19.48 -1.84
CA PRO A 261 -9.26 18.29 -1.21
C PRO A 261 -10.78 18.26 -1.08
N HIS A 262 -11.38 17.14 -1.48
CA HIS A 262 -12.83 16.96 -1.48
C HIS A 262 -13.30 15.67 -0.79
N ASP A 263 -14.55 15.67 -0.31
CA ASP A 263 -15.19 14.46 0.22
C ASP A 263 -15.75 13.63 -0.93
N PHE A 264 -15.00 12.62 -1.38
CA PHE A 264 -15.41 11.72 -2.47
C PHE A 264 -16.59 10.80 -2.10
N GLY A 265 -17.09 10.86 -0.86
CA GLY A 265 -18.34 10.22 -0.45
C GLY A 265 -19.60 11.01 -0.81
N VAL A 266 -19.47 12.27 -1.22
CA VAL A 266 -20.56 13.13 -1.66
C VAL A 266 -20.57 13.17 -3.19
N SER A 267 -21.70 12.81 -3.82
CA SER A 267 -21.82 12.91 -5.27
C SER A 267 -21.76 14.38 -5.74
N ASP A 268 -21.07 14.63 -6.86
CA ASP A 268 -20.79 15.96 -7.44
C ASP A 268 -22.02 16.83 -7.78
N GLY A 269 -23.24 16.35 -7.50
CA GLY A 269 -24.50 17.09 -7.59
C GLY A 269 -24.99 17.71 -6.28
N ALA A 270 -24.31 17.51 -5.15
CA ALA A 270 -24.74 17.99 -3.83
C ALA A 270 -24.18 19.38 -3.45
N THR A 271 -23.89 20.25 -4.43
CA THR A 271 -23.70 21.68 -4.16
C THR A 271 -24.98 22.24 -3.55
N THR A 272 -24.98 22.44 -2.23
CA THR A 272 -26.05 23.11 -1.49
C THR A 272 -26.04 24.62 -1.76
N THR A 273 -26.27 24.99 -3.02
CA THR A 273 -26.87 26.30 -3.30
C THR A 273 -28.24 26.29 -2.63
N PRO A 274 -28.53 27.24 -1.71
CA PRO A 274 -29.87 27.38 -1.19
C PRO A 274 -30.77 27.68 -2.39
N LYS A 275 -31.75 26.81 -2.67
CA LYS A 275 -32.79 27.15 -3.65
C LYS A 275 -33.40 28.47 -3.19
N PRO A 276 -33.44 29.53 -4.03
CA PRO A 276 -34.04 30.78 -3.62
C PRO A 276 -35.47 30.49 -3.18
N THR A 277 -35.78 30.83 -1.94
CA THR A 277 -37.10 30.58 -1.35
C THR A 277 -38.12 31.28 -2.21
N ARG A 278 -38.94 30.48 -2.90
CA ARG A 278 -40.02 30.99 -3.74
C ARG A 278 -40.96 31.78 -2.84
N SER A 279 -40.95 33.10 -2.97
CA SER A 279 -41.84 33.97 -2.21
C SER A 279 -43.29 33.50 -2.43
N PRO A 280 -44.14 33.48 -1.38
CA PRO A 280 -45.49 32.97 -1.54
C PRO A 280 -46.22 33.74 -2.63
N ARG A 281 -46.68 33.04 -3.66
CA ARG A 281 -47.56 33.64 -4.68
C ARG A 281 -48.80 34.16 -3.96
N ARG A 282 -49.00 35.47 -3.97
CA ARG A 282 -50.27 36.07 -3.52
C ARG A 282 -51.39 35.42 -4.32
N ASN A 283 -52.31 34.77 -3.62
CA ASN A 283 -53.48 34.14 -4.23
C ASN A 283 -54.34 35.24 -4.86
N ARG A 284 -54.37 35.31 -6.19
CA ARG A 284 -55.15 36.31 -6.95
C ARG A 284 -56.25 35.65 -7.77
N ASP A 285 -56.96 34.72 -7.13
CA ASP A 285 -58.17 34.06 -7.63
C ASP A 285 -59.22 33.95 -6.54
N GLN A 286 -59.71 35.11 -6.08
CA GLN A 286 -61.10 35.26 -5.67
C GLN A 286 -61.71 36.34 -6.56
N LEU A 287 -62.48 35.91 -7.57
CA LEU A 287 -63.56 36.61 -8.29
C LEU A 287 -63.74 36.02 -9.69
N ARG A 288 -64.58 34.97 -9.81
CA ARG A 288 -65.43 34.70 -10.99
C ARG A 288 -66.48 33.60 -10.69
N PRO A 289 -67.69 33.68 -11.28
CA PRO A 289 -68.79 32.76 -10.95
C PRO A 289 -68.73 31.44 -11.75
N ALA A 290 -69.59 30.49 -11.37
CA ALA A 290 -69.64 29.13 -11.90
C ALA A 290 -70.18 29.02 -13.35
N PRO A 291 -69.81 27.97 -14.11
CA PRO A 291 -70.28 27.73 -15.47
C PRO A 291 -71.53 26.82 -15.57
N GLU A 292 -72.36 27.08 -16.57
CA GLU A 292 -73.49 26.22 -16.99
C GLU A 292 -73.04 24.97 -17.79
N ARG A 293 -73.98 24.08 -18.12
CA ARG A 293 -73.73 22.70 -18.60
C ARG A 293 -74.16 22.43 -20.05
N LEU A 294 -73.29 21.67 -20.75
CA LEU A 294 -73.58 20.69 -21.83
C LEU A 294 -74.01 21.23 -23.22
N PRO A 295 -73.96 20.44 -24.34
CA PRO A 295 -73.70 18.99 -24.46
C PRO A 295 -72.60 18.52 -25.48
N ARG A 296 -72.54 17.19 -25.64
CA ARG A 296 -71.50 16.27 -26.19
C ARG A 296 -71.33 16.19 -27.72
N HIS A 297 -70.12 15.77 -28.15
CA HIS A 297 -69.77 14.73 -29.17
C HIS A 297 -68.27 14.32 -28.96
N GLY A 298 -67.67 13.21 -29.48
CA GLY A 298 -68.19 11.99 -30.11
C GLY A 298 -67.10 11.13 -30.84
N HIS A 299 -67.00 9.81 -30.56
CA HIS A 299 -66.20 8.77 -31.29
C HIS A 299 -64.63 8.86 -31.25
N ARG A 300 -63.80 7.80 -31.48
CA ARG A 300 -63.95 6.31 -31.55
C ARG A 300 -62.60 5.59 -31.24
N ARG A 301 -62.62 4.25 -31.12
CA ARG A 301 -61.49 3.34 -30.79
C ARG A 301 -60.56 3.02 -31.98
N GLY A 302 -59.34 2.52 -31.68
CA GLY A 302 -58.49 1.73 -32.58
C GLY A 302 -57.55 0.78 -31.81
N GLU A 303 -57.35 -0.45 -32.29
CA GLU A 303 -56.64 -1.55 -31.57
C GLU A 303 -55.88 -2.45 -32.58
N ARG A 304 -54.88 -3.22 -32.12
CA ARG A 304 -54.14 -4.31 -32.85
C ARG A 304 -53.02 -3.80 -33.77
N ASN A 305 -51.93 -4.54 -34.05
CA ASN A 305 -51.88 -5.98 -34.32
C ASN A 305 -50.54 -6.69 -34.00
N ARG A 306 -50.60 -8.01 -33.77
CA ARG A 306 -49.45 -8.94 -33.65
C ARG A 306 -49.14 -9.56 -35.02
N ARG A 307 -47.88 -9.87 -35.35
CA ARG A 307 -47.54 -11.03 -36.22
C ARG A 307 -46.30 -11.78 -35.74
N ARG A 308 -46.35 -13.10 -35.90
CA ARG A 308 -45.29 -14.11 -35.65
C ARG A 308 -44.79 -14.67 -37.00
N ARG A 309 -43.75 -15.53 -36.93
CA ARG A 309 -43.25 -16.56 -37.89
C ARG A 309 -41.93 -16.15 -38.56
N ARG A 310 -41.02 -17.07 -38.93
CA ARG A 310 -40.72 -18.47 -38.51
C ARG A 310 -39.34 -18.82 -39.10
N ASP A 311 -38.53 -19.59 -38.38
CA ASP A 311 -37.41 -20.38 -38.93
C ASP A 311 -37.93 -21.50 -39.87
N PRO A 312 -37.14 -22.05 -40.84
CA PRO A 312 -36.09 -23.03 -40.46
C PRO A 312 -34.90 -23.32 -41.43
N ALA A 313 -33.94 -24.11 -40.88
CA ALA A 313 -33.21 -25.25 -41.49
C ALA A 313 -31.83 -25.10 -42.19
N ARG A 314 -30.81 -25.64 -41.48
CA ARG A 314 -29.71 -26.53 -41.91
C ARG A 314 -29.32 -26.66 -43.40
N GLY A 315 -28.01 -26.55 -43.66
CA GLY A 315 -27.32 -27.16 -44.81
C GLY A 315 -25.86 -27.54 -44.48
N THR A 316 -25.43 -28.77 -44.79
CA THR A 316 -24.08 -29.29 -44.50
C THR A 316 -23.18 -29.25 -45.74
N ARG A 317 -21.86 -29.11 -45.56
CA ARG A 317 -20.83 -29.92 -46.27
C ARG A 317 -19.40 -29.69 -45.76
N ARG A 318 -18.63 -30.80 -45.71
CA ARG A 318 -17.16 -30.80 -45.61
C ARG A 318 -16.56 -30.76 -47.02
N ALA A 319 -15.36 -30.20 -47.17
CA ALA A 319 -14.42 -30.61 -48.22
C ALA A 319 -12.98 -30.57 -47.67
N ARG A 320 -12.16 -31.55 -48.08
CA ARG A 320 -10.72 -31.60 -47.81
C ARG A 320 -9.96 -31.03 -49.01
N GLY A 321 -8.77 -30.47 -48.79
CA GLY A 321 -7.83 -30.15 -49.86
C GLY A 321 -6.52 -29.62 -49.30
N GLY A 322 -5.44 -30.37 -49.44
CA GLY A 322 -4.09 -29.94 -49.06
C GLY A 322 -3.11 -30.24 -50.19
N VAL A 323 -2.22 -29.29 -50.49
CA VAL A 323 -1.07 -29.46 -51.39
C VAL A 323 0.16 -28.76 -50.78
N ARG A 324 1.35 -29.22 -51.19
CA ARG A 324 2.64 -29.05 -50.49
C ARG A 324 3.43 -27.79 -50.89
N HIS A 325 4.37 -27.44 -50.00
CA HIS A 325 5.68 -26.82 -50.22
C HIS A 325 5.97 -25.96 -51.46
N ARG A 326 6.54 -24.77 -51.22
CA ARG A 326 7.79 -24.35 -51.89
C ARG A 326 8.72 -23.63 -50.90
N ARG A 327 10.00 -24.02 -50.90
CA ARG A 327 11.10 -23.21 -50.35
C ARG A 327 11.53 -22.19 -51.40
N SER A 328 11.88 -20.97 -51.00
CA SER A 328 12.75 -20.08 -51.77
C SER A 328 13.95 -19.66 -50.90
N ARG A 329 15.09 -19.42 -51.56
CA ARG A 329 16.34 -18.93 -50.97
C ARG A 329 16.69 -17.58 -51.61
N ARG A 330 17.58 -16.85 -50.91
CA ARG A 330 18.48 -15.77 -51.36
C ARG A 330 18.03 -14.34 -51.03
N GLY A 331 19.03 -13.56 -50.62
CA GLY A 331 18.92 -12.18 -50.14
C GLY A 331 20.05 -11.91 -49.15
N ALA A 332 21.28 -11.75 -49.64
CA ALA A 332 22.47 -11.53 -48.81
C ALA A 332 23.10 -10.18 -49.15
N TYR A 333 23.51 -9.40 -48.14
CA TYR A 333 24.41 -8.25 -48.30
C TYR A 333 25.21 -7.99 -47.01
N GLY A 334 26.43 -7.48 -47.16
CA GLY A 334 27.08 -6.61 -46.16
C GLY A 334 27.91 -7.28 -45.06
N ARG A 335 29.15 -7.70 -45.38
CA ARG A 335 30.25 -7.74 -44.40
C ARG A 335 30.89 -6.35 -44.29
N ALA A 336 31.33 -5.98 -43.09
CA ALA A 336 32.49 -5.11 -42.91
C ALA A 336 33.37 -5.65 -41.77
N ASP A 337 34.62 -5.99 -42.10
CA ASP A 337 35.65 -6.42 -41.13
C ASP A 337 36.09 -5.25 -40.24
N ARG A 338 36.33 -5.50 -38.95
CA ARG A 338 37.62 -5.13 -38.33
C ARG A 338 38.13 -6.23 -37.40
N ARG A 339 39.29 -6.77 -37.78
CA ARG A 339 40.21 -7.58 -36.97
C ARG A 339 40.96 -6.62 -35.99
N ARG A 340 41.74 -7.01 -34.97
CA ARG A 340 42.48 -8.27 -34.69
C ARG A 340 43.06 -8.20 -33.25
N ALA A 341 43.23 -9.36 -32.59
CA ALA A 341 44.35 -9.73 -31.67
C ALA A 341 44.73 -8.83 -30.46
N ALA A 342 45.33 -9.34 -29.36
CA ALA A 342 45.42 -10.71 -28.80
C ALA A 342 46.01 -10.65 -27.37
N GLY A 343 45.66 -11.65 -26.54
CA GLY A 343 46.57 -12.25 -25.55
C GLY A 343 46.87 -11.51 -24.23
N HIS A 344 46.51 -12.13 -23.11
CA HIS A 344 47.45 -12.42 -22.02
C HIS A 344 47.00 -13.64 -21.19
N ARG A 345 47.94 -14.51 -20.84
CA ARG A 345 47.77 -15.59 -19.85
C ARG A 345 48.16 -15.08 -18.45
N PRO A 346 47.55 -15.59 -17.36
CA PRO A 346 47.97 -15.25 -16.01
C PRO A 346 49.28 -15.96 -15.63
N GLN A 347 50.17 -15.26 -14.93
CA GLN A 347 51.38 -15.83 -14.34
C GLN A 347 51.10 -16.43 -12.96
N ARG A 348 51.73 -17.57 -12.67
CA ARG A 348 51.78 -18.14 -11.33
C ARG A 348 52.75 -17.32 -10.46
N ASN A 349 52.48 -17.25 -9.17
CA ASN A 349 53.55 -17.23 -8.18
C ASN A 349 53.29 -18.26 -7.07
N ARG A 350 54.37 -18.82 -6.52
CA ARG A 350 54.39 -19.93 -5.55
C ARG A 350 55.37 -19.57 -4.43
N ARG A 351 55.08 -20.06 -3.21
CA ARG A 351 55.99 -20.12 -2.03
C ARG A 351 56.29 -18.75 -1.38
N ALA A 352 56.55 -18.66 -0.06
CA ALA A 352 56.46 -19.62 1.04
C ALA A 352 56.30 -18.88 2.39
N GLY A 353 56.03 -19.61 3.49
CA GLY A 353 56.22 -19.07 4.85
C GLY A 353 55.09 -19.37 5.84
N ARG A 354 55.11 -20.56 6.46
CA ARG A 354 54.57 -20.79 7.81
C ARG A 354 55.78 -20.94 8.74
N PRO A 355 55.63 -20.62 10.04
CA PRO A 355 55.53 -21.74 10.99
C PRO A 355 54.27 -21.64 11.86
N ALA A 356 54.05 -22.68 12.67
CA ALA A 356 52.83 -22.90 13.45
C ALA A 356 52.97 -22.45 14.91
N SER A 357 51.83 -22.22 15.55
CA SER A 357 51.68 -22.43 16.99
C SER A 357 50.49 -23.37 17.24
N THR A 358 50.68 -24.27 18.20
CA THR A 358 49.74 -25.33 18.60
C THR A 358 49.00 -24.88 19.86
N VAL A 359 47.76 -25.33 20.09
CA VAL A 359 47.30 -25.90 21.39
C VAL A 359 45.85 -26.43 21.28
N CYS A 360 45.65 -27.52 22.02
CA CYS A 360 44.54 -28.45 22.18
C CYS A 360 43.08 -27.97 22.12
N ALA A 361 42.23 -28.88 21.63
CA ALA A 361 40.87 -29.10 22.12
C ALA A 361 40.82 -30.35 23.03
N PRO A 362 39.79 -30.52 23.87
CA PRO A 362 39.30 -31.83 24.30
C PRO A 362 37.90 -32.13 23.73
N ALA A 363 37.41 -33.37 23.86
CA ALA A 363 36.28 -33.88 23.09
C ALA A 363 35.29 -34.74 23.90
N ARG A 364 34.05 -34.86 23.37
CA ARG A 364 32.99 -35.88 23.68
C ARG A 364 32.32 -35.71 25.06
N THR A 365 31.00 -35.87 25.20
CA THR A 365 30.23 -37.11 24.97
C THR A 365 28.72 -36.91 24.68
N ASN A 366 28.14 -37.91 24.00
CA ASN A 366 26.72 -38.35 23.92
C ASN A 366 26.75 -39.87 24.30
N PRO A 367 25.65 -40.61 24.64
CA PRO A 367 24.33 -40.67 23.96
C PRO A 367 23.16 -41.10 24.94
N PRO A 368 22.10 -41.89 24.62
CA PRO A 368 21.44 -42.26 23.34
C PRO A 368 19.87 -42.19 23.30
N THR A 369 19.32 -42.15 22.07
CA THR A 369 18.05 -42.77 21.53
C THR A 369 16.78 -42.91 22.42
N SER A 370 15.59 -42.53 21.95
CA SER A 370 14.83 -43.30 20.93
C SER A 370 13.47 -42.64 20.58
N VAL A 371 12.83 -43.10 19.49
CA VAL A 371 11.49 -42.68 18.99
C VAL A 371 10.64 -43.94 18.79
N PRO A 372 9.31 -43.87 18.98
CA PRO A 372 8.45 -44.33 17.89
C PRO A 372 7.29 -43.36 17.56
N ASN A 373 6.79 -43.53 16.34
CA ASN A 373 5.79 -42.72 15.65
C ASN A 373 4.39 -43.35 15.77
N THR A 374 3.32 -42.54 15.86
CA THR A 374 1.94 -42.95 15.50
C THR A 374 1.10 -41.77 15.05
N ASP A 375 0.35 -41.98 13.96
CA ASP A 375 -0.60 -41.02 13.38
C ASP A 375 -1.81 -40.71 14.26
N SER A 376 -2.46 -39.56 14.03
CA SER A 376 -3.90 -39.55 13.70
C SER A 376 -4.42 -38.16 13.32
N TRP A 377 -5.46 -38.16 12.48
CA TRP A 377 -6.20 -36.98 12.06
C TRP A 377 -7.09 -36.43 13.17
N GLY A 378 -7.36 -35.11 13.14
CA GLY A 378 -8.76 -34.69 13.12
C GLY A 378 -9.23 -33.59 14.08
N SER A 379 -10.08 -32.74 13.50
CA SER A 379 -11.08 -31.87 14.13
C SER A 379 -10.63 -30.48 14.63
N ARG A 380 -11.28 -29.49 14.00
CA ARG A 380 -11.35 -28.09 14.40
C ARG A 380 -12.03 -27.98 15.78
N ARG A 381 -11.57 -27.05 16.63
CA ARG A 381 -12.45 -26.28 17.51
C ARG A 381 -11.87 -24.89 17.75
N SER A 382 -12.59 -23.88 17.29
CA SER A 382 -12.36 -22.48 17.65
C SER A 382 -12.64 -22.30 19.14
N SER A 383 -11.71 -21.66 19.87
CA SER A 383 -12.00 -21.14 21.21
C SER A 383 -11.61 -19.66 21.28
N ARG A 384 -12.63 -18.81 21.53
CA ARG A 384 -12.41 -17.41 21.89
C ARG A 384 -11.81 -17.37 23.30
N TRP A 385 -10.67 -16.71 23.46
CA TRP A 385 -10.16 -16.36 24.78
C TRP A 385 -10.00 -14.85 24.92
N LYS A 386 -10.74 -14.27 25.86
CA LYS A 386 -10.60 -12.89 26.29
C LYS A 386 -9.32 -12.78 27.13
N VAL A 387 -8.38 -11.93 26.73
CA VAL A 387 -7.25 -11.57 27.58
C VAL A 387 -7.75 -10.57 28.64
N ARG A 388 -7.59 -10.92 29.93
CA ARG A 388 -7.67 -9.94 31.04
C ARG A 388 -6.28 -9.34 31.22
N PRO A 389 -6.14 -8.02 31.47
CA PRO A 389 -4.82 -7.42 31.67
C PRO A 389 -4.21 -7.90 32.99
N ALA A 390 -2.93 -8.26 32.97
CA ALA A 390 -2.11 -8.47 34.16
C ALA A 390 -1.67 -7.12 34.75
N ALA A 391 -1.53 -7.06 36.07
CA ALA A 391 -1.19 -5.83 36.78
C ALA A 391 0.30 -5.46 36.64
N SER A 392 0.58 -4.16 36.48
CA SER A 392 1.93 -3.62 36.57
C SER A 392 2.42 -3.52 38.02
N PRO A 393 3.71 -3.75 38.30
CA PRO A 393 4.38 -3.10 39.44
C PRO A 393 4.61 -1.61 39.10
N ALA A 394 4.43 -0.74 40.09
CA ALA A 394 4.51 0.70 39.89
C ALA A 394 5.94 1.24 39.93
N THR A 395 6.30 2.09 38.97
CA THR A 395 7.44 3.00 39.07
C THR A 395 6.91 4.42 39.09
N ALA A 396 7.15 5.15 40.19
CA ALA A 396 6.67 6.52 40.33
C ALA A 396 7.45 7.47 39.40
N CYS A 397 6.72 8.24 38.60
CA CYS A 397 7.26 9.40 37.90
C CYS A 397 6.30 10.58 38.09
N ALA A 398 6.86 11.78 38.33
CA ALA A 398 6.10 12.91 38.84
C ALA A 398 5.10 13.48 37.82
N ARG A 399 3.89 13.80 38.29
CA ARG A 399 2.88 14.53 37.50
C ARG A 399 3.32 15.98 37.29
N ALA A 400 3.79 16.32 36.10
CA ALA A 400 3.81 17.69 35.63
C ALA A 400 2.43 18.06 35.07
N THR A 401 1.65 18.85 35.81
CA THR A 401 0.36 19.38 35.35
C THR A 401 0.54 20.40 34.24
N PHE A 402 0.18 20.04 33.01
CA PHE A 402 0.21 20.95 31.87
C PHE A 402 -1.05 21.83 31.84
N ALA A 403 -0.98 22.98 32.51
CA ALA A 403 -1.95 24.05 32.38
C ALA A 403 -1.28 25.25 31.68
N ARG A 404 -1.46 25.39 30.36
CA ARG A 404 -1.06 26.61 29.63
C ARG A 404 -2.28 27.37 29.13
N ARG A 405 -2.37 28.58 29.67
CA ARG A 405 -3.40 29.59 29.52
C ARG A 405 -3.24 30.29 28.17
N TRP A 406 -4.16 30.07 27.23
CA TRP A 406 -4.21 30.87 26.00
C TRP A 406 -4.92 32.20 26.25
N SER A 407 -4.20 33.29 26.05
CA SER A 407 -4.74 34.65 26.07
C SER A 407 -5.65 34.87 24.86
N ARG A 408 -6.89 35.30 25.08
CA ARG A 408 -7.79 35.75 24.01
C ARG A 408 -7.25 37.04 23.40
N THR A 409 -6.80 36.99 22.15
CA THR A 409 -6.73 38.17 21.28
C THR A 409 -8.04 38.31 20.51
N SER A 410 -8.48 39.57 20.38
CA SER A 410 -9.82 39.97 19.96
C SER A 410 -10.01 39.95 18.44
N TRP A 411 -11.15 39.44 17.99
CA TRP A 411 -11.69 39.71 16.65
C TRP A 411 -12.52 41.00 16.66
N PRO A 412 -12.46 41.85 15.60
CA PRO A 412 -13.23 43.09 15.55
C PRO A 412 -14.71 42.84 15.24
N THR A 413 -15.59 43.52 15.97
CA THR A 413 -17.04 43.49 15.79
C THR A 413 -17.47 44.32 14.57
N LYS A 414 -18.44 43.81 13.80
CA LYS A 414 -19.16 44.60 12.79
C LYS A 414 -20.06 45.64 13.48
N PRO A 415 -20.28 46.83 12.89
CA PRO A 415 -21.12 47.87 13.48
C PRO A 415 -22.61 47.52 13.41
N GLN A 416 -23.36 47.94 14.42
CA GLN A 416 -24.82 47.93 14.41
C GLN A 416 -25.34 49.15 13.65
N CYS A 417 -26.38 48.96 12.82
CA CYS A 417 -27.17 50.06 12.30
C CYS A 417 -28.41 50.25 13.17
N THR A 418 -28.63 51.49 13.63
CA THR A 418 -29.90 51.97 14.19
C THR A 418 -30.17 53.36 13.61
N GLY A 419 -31.31 53.51 12.94
CA GLY A 419 -31.71 54.68 12.16
C GLY A 419 -32.79 54.29 11.19
#